data_AF-A0A2N3W9M7-F1
#
_entry.id   AF-A0A2N3W9M7-F1
#
_cell.length_a   1.000
_cell.length_b   1.000
_cell.length_c   1.000
_cell.angle_alpha   90.00
_cell.angle_beta   90.00
_cell.angle_gamma   90.00
#
_symmetry.space_group_name_H-M   'P 1'
#
loop_
_entity.id
_entity.type
_entity.pdbx_description
1 polymer ?
#
loop_
_entity_poly.entity_id
_entity_poly.type
_entity_poly.pdbx_seq_one_letter_code
_entity_poly.pdbx_strand_id
1 'polypeptide(L)'
;MRSEPSRWAQQRPFLLDLCRAWKADLETRGLARSVVVELYPESVRAPTTPWDWWLSFDLDGTEFDALVVPDHSVAVFEDSTGVFDDHVKLGDVPAYLERRMKESRSAPA
;
A
#
# COMPACT_ATOMS: atom_id res chain seq x y z
N MET A 1 -18.15 7.06 30.43
CA MET A 1 -17.62 7.61 29.16
C MET A 1 -17.64 6.49 28.14
N ARG A 2 -18.42 6.61 27.06
CA ARG A 2 -18.25 5.72 25.90
C ARG A 2 -17.02 6.24 25.16
N SER A 3 -15.94 5.46 25.14
CA SER A 3 -14.80 5.75 24.30
C SER A 3 -15.29 5.74 22.86
N GLU A 4 -15.14 6.86 22.15
CA GLU A 4 -15.37 6.89 20.71
C GLU A 4 -14.53 5.77 20.07
N PRO A 5 -15.04 5.01 19.09
CA PRO A 5 -14.22 4.04 18.38
C PRO A 5 -13.00 4.80 17.87
N SER A 6 -11.78 4.31 18.17
CA SER A 6 -10.58 4.96 17.67
C SER A 6 -10.74 5.18 16.17
N ARG A 7 -10.36 6.36 15.67
CA ARG A 7 -10.42 6.69 14.23
C ARG A 7 -10.00 5.52 13.35
N TRP A 8 -8.98 4.79 13.79
CA TRP A 8 -8.45 3.61 13.12
C TRP A 8 -9.45 2.45 13.04
N ALA A 9 -10.20 2.17 14.10
CA ALA A 9 -11.25 1.15 14.08
C ALA A 9 -12.36 1.49 13.05
N GLN A 10 -12.59 2.77 12.76
CA GLN A 10 -13.59 3.22 11.79
C GLN A 10 -13.07 3.13 10.35
N GLN A 11 -11.80 3.46 10.12
CA GLN A 11 -11.19 3.46 8.78
C GLN A 11 -10.75 2.06 8.32
N ARG A 12 -10.38 1.18 9.27
CA ARG A 12 -9.80 -0.14 8.99
C ARG A 12 -10.66 -1.02 8.07
N PRO A 13 -11.99 -1.11 8.20
CA PRO A 13 -12.80 -1.94 7.30
C PRO A 13 -12.66 -1.53 5.84
N PHE A 14 -12.75 -0.22 5.54
CA PHE A 14 -12.62 0.32 4.20
C PHE A 14 -11.26 -0.02 3.57
N LEU A 15 -10.18 0.18 4.33
CA LEU A 15 -8.83 -0.12 3.84
C LEU A 15 -8.59 -1.63 3.66
N LEU A 16 -9.15 -2.47 4.55
CA LEU A 16 -9.08 -3.92 4.37
C LEU A 16 -9.83 -4.39 3.12
N ASP A 17 -10.99 -3.79 2.81
CA ASP A 17 -11.72 -4.09 1.59
C ASP A 17 -10.94 -3.67 0.34
N LEU A 18 -10.29 -2.50 0.38
CA LEU A 18 -9.36 -2.08 -0.68
C LEU A 18 -8.18 -3.04 -0.84
N CYS A 19 -7.52 -3.46 0.26
CA CYS A 19 -6.42 -4.42 0.19
C CYS A 19 -6.85 -5.74 -0.46
N ARG A 20 -8.05 -6.23 -0.15
CA ARG A 20 -8.62 -7.43 -0.79
C ARG A 20 -8.88 -7.20 -2.29
N ALA A 21 -9.44 -6.05 -2.65
CA ALA A 21 -9.72 -5.70 -4.05
C ALA A 21 -8.43 -5.57 -4.87
N TRP A 22 -7.40 -4.89 -4.34
CA TRP A 22 -6.10 -4.76 -4.98
C TRP A 22 -5.41 -6.11 -5.12
N LYS A 23 -5.43 -6.95 -4.08
CA LYS A 23 -4.88 -8.30 -4.16
C LYS A 23 -5.52 -9.09 -5.30
N ALA A 24 -6.85 -9.12 -5.37
CA ALA A 24 -7.57 -9.84 -6.41
C ALA A 24 -7.27 -9.31 -7.82
N ASP A 25 -7.18 -7.98 -7.99
CA ASP A 25 -6.82 -7.36 -9.27
C ASP A 25 -5.39 -7.75 -9.68
N LEU A 26 -4.41 -7.63 -8.78
CA LEU A 26 -3.01 -8.00 -9.02
C LEU A 26 -2.84 -9.48 -9.35
N GLU A 27 -3.56 -10.38 -8.66
CA GLU A 27 -3.60 -11.81 -8.97
C GLU A 27 -4.19 -12.07 -10.37
N THR A 28 -5.25 -11.36 -10.75
CA THR A 28 -5.92 -11.52 -12.05
C THR A 28 -5.04 -11.05 -13.22
N ARG A 29 -4.21 -10.02 -12.99
CA ARG A 29 -3.25 -9.52 -13.99
C ARG A 29 -2.11 -10.49 -14.29
N GLY A 30 -1.92 -11.53 -13.48
CA GLY A 30 -0.89 -12.54 -13.69
C GLY A 30 0.55 -12.01 -13.57
N LEU A 31 0.74 -10.92 -12.83
CA LEU A 31 2.03 -10.24 -12.70
C LEU A 31 2.99 -10.96 -11.75
N ALA A 32 2.45 -11.64 -10.74
CA ALA A 32 3.18 -12.41 -9.75
C ALA A 32 2.48 -13.74 -9.46
N ARG A 33 3.24 -14.76 -9.07
CA ARG A 33 2.69 -16.06 -8.60
C ARG A 33 2.18 -15.96 -7.16
N SER A 34 2.79 -15.07 -6.37
CA SER A 34 2.40 -14.74 -5.01
C SER A 34 2.09 -13.25 -4.90
N VAL A 35 0.95 -12.94 -4.29
CA VAL A 35 0.54 -11.56 -3.96
C VAL A 35 0.14 -11.52 -2.49
N VAL A 36 0.87 -10.71 -1.71
CA VAL A 36 0.58 -10.42 -0.32
C VAL A 36 0.35 -8.92 -0.18
N VAL A 37 -0.71 -8.54 0.53
CA VAL A 37 -1.04 -7.15 0.84
C VAL A 37 -1.34 -7.07 2.32
N GLU A 38 -0.54 -6.31 3.04
CA GLU A 38 -0.64 -6.16 4.49
C GLU A 38 -0.89 -4.70 4.86
N LEU A 39 -1.77 -4.52 5.85
CA LEU A 39 -2.15 -3.22 6.36
C LEU A 39 -1.76 -3.15 7.83
N TYR A 40 -0.91 -2.20 8.16
CA TYR A 40 -0.43 -1.95 9.51
C TYR A 40 -0.84 -0.55 9.96
N PRO A 41 -1.20 -0.38 11.24
CA PRO A 41 -1.32 0.95 11.80
C PRO A 41 0.06 1.64 11.81
N GLU A 42 0.12 2.94 11.49
CA GLU A 42 1.40 3.69 11.38
C GLU A 42 2.28 3.56 12.64
N SER A 43 1.65 3.61 13.83
CA SER A 43 2.35 3.56 15.12
C SER A 43 3.17 2.30 15.35
N VAL A 44 3.03 1.30 14.49
CA VAL A 44 3.79 0.05 14.55
C VAL A 44 5.11 0.14 13.77
N ARG A 45 5.26 1.09 12.82
CA ARG A 45 6.43 1.13 11.90
C ARG A 45 7.04 2.49 11.58
N ALA A 46 6.38 3.65 11.72
CA ALA A 46 6.94 4.94 11.27
C ALA A 46 7.10 5.99 12.41
N PRO A 47 8.21 6.77 12.48
CA PRO A 47 8.49 7.59 13.67
C PRO A 47 8.05 9.07 13.63
N THR A 48 7.64 9.68 12.50
CA THR A 48 7.63 11.18 12.44
C THR A 48 6.63 11.89 11.51
N THR A 49 5.67 11.22 10.87
CA THR A 49 4.91 11.82 9.75
C THR A 49 3.39 11.68 9.98
N PRO A 50 2.49 12.52 9.44
CA PRO A 50 1.04 12.46 9.78
C PRO A 50 0.24 11.40 9.00
N TRP A 51 0.80 10.24 8.65
CA TRP A 51 0.12 9.24 7.81
C TRP A 51 -0.63 8.23 8.67
N ASP A 52 -1.90 7.91 8.39
CA ASP A 52 -2.67 7.07 9.34
C ASP A 52 -2.31 5.57 9.23
N TRP A 53 -1.86 5.10 8.05
CA TRP A 53 -1.69 3.67 7.76
C TRP A 53 -0.46 3.36 6.91
N TRP A 54 0.22 2.27 7.27
CA TRP A 54 1.27 1.65 6.47
C TRP A 54 0.69 0.49 5.67
N LEU A 55 1.00 0.45 4.38
CA LEU A 55 0.68 -0.62 3.45
C LEU A 55 1.97 -1.27 2.98
N SER A 56 1.98 -2.59 2.94
CA SER A 56 3.08 -3.36 2.35
C SER A 56 2.54 -4.33 1.32
N PHE A 57 3.16 -4.35 0.15
CA PHE A 57 2.85 -5.25 -0.96
C PHE A 57 4.07 -6.11 -1.24
N ASP A 58 3.94 -7.44 -1.18
CA ASP A 58 4.93 -8.38 -1.68
C ASP A 58 4.39 -9.04 -2.95
N LEU A 59 5.11 -8.82 -4.06
CA LEU A 59 4.84 -9.41 -5.37
C LEU A 59 6.03 -10.28 -5.79
N ASP A 60 5.90 -11.60 -5.62
CA ASP A 60 6.98 -12.58 -5.86
C ASP A 60 8.30 -12.23 -5.14
N GLY A 61 8.23 -11.76 -3.89
CA GLY A 61 9.39 -11.37 -3.08
C GLY A 61 9.94 -9.97 -3.39
N THR A 62 9.27 -9.20 -4.25
CA THR A 62 9.55 -7.77 -4.41
C THR A 62 8.61 -6.97 -3.53
N GLU A 63 9.17 -6.28 -2.54
CA GLU A 63 8.42 -5.47 -1.59
C GLU A 63 8.20 -4.04 -2.11
N PHE A 64 6.99 -3.53 -1.89
CA PHE A 64 6.62 -2.15 -2.14
C PHE A 64 5.83 -1.62 -0.95
N ASP A 65 6.38 -0.63 -0.26
CA ASP A 65 5.72 0.00 0.87
C ASP A 65 5.05 1.31 0.48
N ALA A 66 3.95 1.62 1.15
CA ALA A 66 3.21 2.86 0.98
C ALA A 66 2.60 3.37 2.29
N LEU A 67 2.39 4.67 2.35
CA LEU A 67 1.68 5.37 3.42
C LEU A 67 0.35 5.92 2.89
N VAL A 68 -0.75 5.75 3.63
CA VAL A 68 -2.08 6.24 3.21
C VAL A 68 -2.42 7.54 3.95
N VAL A 69 -2.79 8.58 3.19
CA VAL A 69 -3.16 9.89 3.78
C VAL A 69 -4.39 9.75 4.68
N PRO A 70 -4.54 10.64 5.68
CA PRO A 70 -5.66 10.59 6.61
C PRO A 70 -7.06 10.74 6.00
N ASP A 71 -7.16 11.30 4.79
CA ASP A 71 -8.41 11.48 4.03
C ASP A 71 -8.65 10.37 2.98
N HIS A 72 -7.76 9.37 2.91
CA HIS A 72 -7.79 8.25 1.96
C HIS A 72 -7.86 8.66 0.49
N SER A 73 -7.35 9.83 0.13
CA SER A 73 -7.30 10.26 -1.27
C SER A 73 -6.15 9.59 -2.05
N VAL A 74 -5.01 9.35 -1.40
CA VAL A 74 -3.81 8.79 -2.02
C VAL A 74 -3.07 7.79 -1.12
N ALA A 75 -2.26 6.94 -1.74
CA ALA A 75 -1.18 6.18 -1.13
C ALA A 75 0.14 6.74 -1.68
N VAL A 76 1.09 7.07 -0.81
CA VAL A 76 2.42 7.54 -1.20
C VAL A 76 3.36 6.36 -1.09
N PHE A 77 3.96 5.96 -2.20
CA PHE A 77 4.88 4.82 -2.27
C PHE A 77 6.32 5.24 -2.04
N GLU A 78 7.10 4.31 -1.48
CA GLU A 78 8.55 4.40 -1.39
C GLU A 78 9.18 4.26 -2.78
N ASP A 79 10.01 5.23 -3.15
CA ASP A 79 10.78 5.26 -4.39
C ASP A 79 12.05 4.39 -4.29
N SER A 80 12.86 4.34 -5.35
CA SER A 80 14.10 3.56 -5.37
C SER A 80 15.20 4.06 -4.43
N THR A 81 15.04 5.24 -3.84
CA THR A 81 16.00 5.85 -2.90
C THR A 81 15.59 5.67 -1.44
N GLY A 82 14.45 5.01 -1.20
CA GLY A 82 13.89 4.82 0.14
C GLY A 82 13.06 6.01 0.63
N VAL A 83 12.59 6.87 -0.28
CA VAL A 83 11.83 8.08 0.03
C VAL A 83 10.38 7.91 -0.41
N PHE A 84 9.45 8.24 0.47
CA PHE A 84 8.01 8.23 0.17
C PHE A 84 7.61 9.51 -0.59
N ASP A 85 7.65 9.49 -1.92
CA ASP A 85 7.32 10.65 -2.77
C ASP A 85 6.35 10.31 -3.93
N ASP A 86 6.14 9.04 -4.25
CA ASP A 86 5.27 8.63 -5.35
C ASP A 86 3.80 8.63 -4.93
N HIS A 87 3.09 9.74 -5.18
CA HIS A 87 1.68 9.91 -4.80
C HIS A 87 0.73 9.25 -5.81
N VAL A 88 -0.01 8.23 -5.36
CA VAL A 88 -0.88 7.40 -6.21
C VAL A 88 -2.30 7.41 -5.66
N LYS A 89 -3.30 7.68 -6.50
CA LYS A 89 -4.70 7.55 -6.08
C LYS A 89 -5.01 6.10 -5.73
N LEU A 90 -5.84 5.87 -4.70
CA LEU A 90 -6.15 4.51 -4.24
C LEU A 90 -6.70 3.59 -5.34
N GLY A 91 -7.48 4.13 -6.29
CA GLY A 91 -7.99 3.36 -7.43
C GLY A 91 -6.92 2.95 -8.46
N ASP A 92 -5.79 3.65 -8.51
CA ASP A 92 -4.74 3.47 -9.51
C ASP A 92 -3.59 2.56 -9.01
N VAL A 93 -3.63 2.17 -7.73
CA VAL A 93 -2.59 1.36 -7.07
C VAL A 93 -2.22 0.08 -7.83
N PRO A 94 -3.17 -0.75 -8.31
CA PRO A 94 -2.79 -1.96 -9.06
C PRO A 94 -2.04 -1.68 -10.35
N ALA A 95 -2.48 -0.65 -11.11
CA ALA A 95 -1.83 -0.25 -12.36
C ALA A 95 -0.44 0.35 -12.10
N TYR A 96 -0.28 1.10 -11.00
CA TYR A 96 0.99 1.63 -10.56
C TYR A 96 2.00 0.50 -10.23
N LEU A 97 1.59 -0.47 -9.42
CA LEU A 97 2.42 -1.62 -9.04
C LEU A 97 2.78 -2.50 -10.24
N GLU A 98 1.85 -2.67 -11.18
CA GLU A 98 2.14 -3.35 -12.45
C GLU A 98 3.28 -2.68 -13.22
N ARG A 99 3.24 -1.35 -13.33
CA ARG A 99 4.30 -0.59 -14.02
C ARG A 99 5.63 -0.75 -13.30
N ARG A 100 5.65 -0.58 -11.97
CA ARG A 100 6.85 -0.76 -11.14
C ARG A 100 7.47 -2.14 -11.28
N MET A 101 6.67 -3.20 -11.24
CA MET A 101 7.16 -4.57 -11.43
C MET A 101 7.82 -4.79 -12.80
N LYS A 102 7.28 -4.20 -13.86
CA LYS A 102 7.90 -4.27 -15.21
C LYS A 102 9.22 -3.52 -15.26
N GLU A 103 9.30 -2.37 -14.61
CA GLU A 103 10.53 -1.57 -14.50
C GLU A 103 11.61 -2.34 -13.70
N SER A 104 11.27 -2.89 -12.53
CA SER A 104 12.19 -3.69 -11.70
C SER A 104 12.73 -4.93 -12.42
N ARG A 105 11.90 -5.59 -13.25
CA ARG A 105 12.32 -6.75 -14.05
C ARG A 105 13.17 -6.39 -15.28
N SER A 106 13.17 -5.12 -15.68
CA SER A 106 13.91 -4.63 -16.85
C SER A 106 15.27 -4.00 -16.48
N ALA A 107 15.55 -3.81 -15.19
CA ALA A 107 16.84 -3.34 -14.72
C ALA A 107 17.91 -4.44 -14.87
N PRO A 108 19.10 -4.15 -15.45
CA PRO A 108 20.20 -5.12 -15.46
C PRO A 108 20.68 -5.38 -14.03
N ALA A 109 20.93 -6.66 -13.75
CA ALA A 109 21.51 -7.13 -12.48
C ALA A 109 22.94 -6.59 -12.24
#